data_AF-A0A951A009-F1
#
_entry.id   AF-A0A951A009-F1
#
_cell.length_a   1.000
_cell.length_b   1.000
_cell.length_c   1.000
_cell.angle_alpha   90.00
_cell.angle_beta   90.00
_cell.angle_gamma   90.00
#
_symmetry.space_group_name_H-M   'P 1'
#
loop_
_entity.id
_entity.type
_entity.pdbx_description
1 polymer ?
#
loop_
_entity_poly.entity_id
_entity_poly.type
_entity_poly.pdbx_seq_one_letter_code
_entity_poly.pdbx_strand_id
1 'polypeptide(L)'
;ALLAGFQVPVYKQIAERDAKFYKKLEEAGFMHDWGDDDSGLFMKYLRRGSGYYIDVGASDLIAEGEVKLKSGVEVTEITPKGVRLSDGSELPADLIVYATGYGSMNGWAAKLISAEVAEKVGKCWGLGSNTRKDPGPWEGELRNMWKPTRQEALWFHGGNLHQSRHYSKYLALQMKARMENIPTPVYGLAEVHHVS
;
A
#
# COMPACT_ATOMS: atom_id res chain seq x y z
N ALA A 1 13.47 10.36 5.66
CA ALA A 1 13.53 11.28 6.82
C ALA A 1 12.93 12.66 6.52
N LEU A 2 13.44 13.43 5.55
CA LEU A 2 12.97 14.80 5.28
C LEU A 2 11.50 14.90 4.89
N LEU A 3 11.04 14.04 3.97
CA LEU A 3 9.67 14.09 3.46
C LEU A 3 8.62 13.88 4.56
N ALA A 4 8.88 12.97 5.50
CA ALA A 4 8.00 12.76 6.65
C ALA A 4 7.89 14.04 7.49
N GLY A 5 9.01 14.70 7.77
CA GLY A 5 9.03 15.98 8.49
C GLY A 5 8.25 17.10 7.80
N PHE A 6 8.20 17.13 6.46
CA PHE A 6 7.35 18.07 5.73
C PHE A 6 5.86 17.73 5.77
N GLN A 7 5.51 16.44 5.85
CA GLN A 7 4.12 15.99 5.83
C GLN A 7 3.43 16.12 7.18
N VAL A 8 4.13 15.86 8.30
CA VAL A 8 3.56 15.95 9.66
C VAL A 8 2.81 17.27 9.91
N PRO A 9 3.41 18.47 9.69
CA PRO A 9 2.69 19.72 9.93
C PRO A 9 1.48 19.92 9.01
N VAL A 10 1.53 19.38 7.79
CA VAL A 10 0.39 19.43 6.84
C VAL A 10 -0.77 18.58 7.37
N TYR A 11 -0.50 17.34 7.78
CA TYR A 11 -1.55 16.46 8.31
C TYR A 11 -2.09 16.95 9.66
N LYS A 12 -1.28 17.59 10.49
CA LYS A 12 -1.76 18.27 11.69
C LYS A 12 -2.78 19.36 11.36
N GLN A 13 -2.51 20.21 10.37
CA GLN A 13 -3.45 21.25 9.95
C GLN A 13 -4.73 20.67 9.35
N ILE A 14 -4.64 19.56 8.59
CA ILE A 14 -5.80 18.84 8.06
C ILE A 14 -6.65 18.31 9.22
N ALA A 15 -6.04 17.64 10.20
CA ALA A 15 -6.73 17.11 11.37
C ALA A 15 -7.47 18.22 12.15
N GLU A 16 -6.84 19.38 12.34
CA GLU A 16 -7.44 20.53 13.02
C GLU A 16 -8.62 21.12 12.23
N ARG A 17 -8.44 21.32 10.92
CA ARG A 17 -9.45 21.92 10.03
C ARG A 17 -10.69 21.01 9.90
N ASP A 18 -10.46 19.71 9.78
CA ASP A 18 -11.49 18.72 9.50
C ASP A 18 -11.89 17.93 10.76
N ALA A 19 -11.55 18.43 11.96
CA ALA A 19 -11.81 17.77 13.23
C ALA A 19 -13.28 17.34 13.42
N LYS A 20 -14.23 18.17 12.96
CA LYS A 20 -15.66 17.84 13.01
C LYS A 20 -16.02 16.64 12.13
N PHE A 21 -15.39 16.52 10.97
CA PHE A 21 -15.60 15.41 10.04
C PHE A 21 -15.06 14.11 10.64
N TYR A 22 -13.81 14.12 11.12
CA TYR A 22 -13.22 12.94 11.77
C TYR A 22 -13.99 12.51 13.01
N LYS A 23 -14.45 13.46 13.83
CA LYS A 23 -15.27 13.14 15.00
C LYS A 23 -16.57 12.42 14.64
N LYS A 24 -17.29 12.86 13.61
CA LYS A 24 -18.51 12.17 13.15
C LYS A 24 -18.21 10.75 12.66
N LEU A 25 -17.11 10.57 11.93
CA LEU A 25 -16.65 9.25 11.49
C LEU A 25 -16.32 8.33 12.67
N GLU A 26 -15.58 8.83 13.65
CA GLU A 26 -15.25 8.10 14.88
C GLU A 26 -16.50 7.72 15.67
N GLU A 27 -17.49 8.62 15.78
CA GLU A 27 -18.79 8.35 16.42
C GLU A 27 -19.58 7.25 15.68
N ALA A 28 -19.47 7.17 14.35
CA ALA A 28 -20.01 6.06 13.54
C ALA A 28 -19.18 4.76 13.65
N GLY A 29 -18.08 4.75 14.41
CA GLY A 29 -17.21 3.60 14.62
C GLY A 29 -16.14 3.42 13.54
N PHE A 30 -15.91 4.42 12.68
CA PHE A 30 -14.86 4.37 11.67
C PHE A 30 -13.48 4.50 12.29
N MET A 31 -12.60 3.54 12.00
CA MET A 31 -11.23 3.53 12.50
C MET A 31 -10.31 4.23 11.49
N HIS A 32 -9.57 5.24 11.94
CA HIS A 32 -8.56 5.92 11.13
C HIS A 32 -7.26 6.12 11.92
N ASP A 33 -6.18 6.43 11.21
CA ASP A 33 -4.88 6.75 11.80
C ASP A 33 -4.08 7.68 10.89
N TRP A 34 -3.20 8.47 11.48
CA TRP A 34 -2.38 9.49 10.81
C TRP A 34 -1.03 8.96 10.29
N GLY A 35 -0.83 7.64 10.25
CA GLY A 35 0.47 7.03 9.97
C GLY A 35 1.24 6.67 11.24
N ASP A 36 2.28 5.84 11.10
CA ASP A 36 3.06 5.39 12.26
C ASP A 36 3.83 6.53 12.95
N ASP A 37 3.98 7.68 12.30
CA ASP A 37 4.68 8.88 12.77
C ASP A 37 3.93 10.18 12.37
N ASP A 38 2.60 10.10 12.24
CA ASP A 38 1.71 11.23 11.88
C ASP A 38 1.99 11.91 10.53
N SER A 39 2.81 11.28 9.67
CA SER A 39 3.15 11.80 8.34
C SER A 39 2.12 11.48 7.24
N GLY A 40 1.00 10.89 7.64
CA GLY A 40 -0.23 10.77 6.89
C GLY A 40 -0.21 9.83 5.67
N LEU A 41 -1.23 10.01 4.83
CA LEU A 41 -1.50 9.18 3.64
C LEU A 41 -0.30 9.15 2.69
N PHE A 42 0.36 10.28 2.43
CA PHE A 42 1.46 10.31 1.45
C PHE A 42 2.63 9.42 1.86
N MET A 43 3.04 9.46 3.13
CA MET A 43 4.10 8.60 3.62
C MET A 43 3.65 7.15 3.78
N LYS A 44 2.40 6.89 4.19
CA LYS A 44 1.83 5.52 4.13
C LYS A 44 1.93 4.93 2.73
N TYR A 45 1.59 5.71 1.71
CA TYR A 45 1.68 5.28 0.32
C TYR A 45 3.12 4.89 -0.04
N LEU A 46 4.10 5.76 0.21
CA LEU A 46 5.49 5.47 -0.15
C LEU A 46 6.10 4.31 0.65
N ARG A 47 5.72 4.15 1.93
CA ARG A 47 6.28 3.11 2.81
C ARG A 47 5.71 1.73 2.54
N ARG A 48 4.41 1.61 2.31
CA ARG A 48 3.75 0.28 2.22
C ARG A 48 2.84 0.07 1.00
N GLY A 49 2.61 1.09 0.19
CA GLY A 49 1.80 1.01 -1.04
C GLY A 49 0.34 0.58 -0.81
N SER A 50 -0.14 0.62 0.44
CA SER A 50 -1.40 0.01 0.86
C SER A 50 -1.87 0.55 2.22
N GLY A 51 -3.03 0.07 2.70
CA GLY A 51 -3.54 0.37 4.04
C GLY A 51 -3.97 1.82 4.23
N TYR A 52 -4.40 2.48 3.17
CA TYR A 52 -4.95 3.82 3.25
C TYR A 52 -6.27 3.86 2.50
N TYR A 53 -7.08 4.84 2.86
CA TYR A 53 -8.40 5.08 2.31
C TYR A 53 -8.42 6.48 1.72
N ILE A 54 -8.98 6.61 0.51
CA ILE A 54 -9.21 7.89 -0.14
C ILE A 54 -10.73 8.03 -0.22
N ASP A 55 -11.25 9.04 0.47
CA ASP A 55 -12.66 9.32 0.43
C ASP A 55 -13.06 9.87 -0.94
N VAL A 56 -14.13 9.32 -1.49
CA VAL A 56 -14.79 9.77 -2.72
C VAL A 56 -16.30 9.96 -2.50
N GLY A 57 -16.70 10.18 -1.24
CA GLY A 57 -18.08 10.46 -0.82
C GLY A 57 -18.71 9.39 0.08
N ALA A 58 -18.04 8.24 0.30
CA ALA A 58 -18.59 7.20 1.16
C ALA A 58 -18.43 7.52 2.66
N SER A 59 -17.49 8.39 3.02
CA SER A 59 -17.28 8.79 4.42
C SER A 59 -18.47 9.53 4.99
N ASP A 60 -19.08 10.44 4.22
CA ASP A 60 -20.27 11.16 4.66
C ASP A 60 -21.46 10.21 4.87
N LEU A 61 -21.65 9.23 3.97
CA LEU A 61 -22.68 8.21 4.12
C LEU A 61 -22.48 7.34 5.37
N ILE A 62 -21.23 7.06 5.75
CA ILE A 62 -20.91 6.35 7.00
C ILE A 62 -21.19 7.26 8.20
N ALA A 63 -20.73 8.51 8.17
CA ALA A 63 -20.91 9.48 9.24
C ALA A 63 -22.39 9.80 9.51
N GLU A 64 -23.23 9.75 8.48
CA GLU A 64 -24.68 9.97 8.55
C GLU A 64 -25.47 8.70 8.87
N GLY A 65 -24.81 7.54 8.91
CA GLY A 65 -25.41 6.25 9.25
C GLY A 65 -26.18 5.59 8.11
N GLU A 66 -26.12 6.13 6.90
CA GLU A 66 -26.70 5.52 5.69
C GLU A 66 -25.95 4.22 5.32
N VAL A 67 -24.62 4.21 5.51
CA VAL A 67 -23.79 3.00 5.43
C VAL A 67 -23.42 2.57 6.84
N LYS A 68 -23.97 1.44 7.28
CA LYS A 68 -23.65 0.88 8.60
C LYS A 68 -22.25 0.28 8.62
N LEU A 69 -21.51 0.55 9.68
CA LEU A 69 -20.17 0.02 9.90
C LEU A 69 -20.15 -0.90 11.12
N LYS A 70 -19.42 -2.01 11.01
CA LYS A 70 -19.15 -2.93 12.11
C LYS A 70 -17.63 -3.14 12.21
N SER A 71 -17.02 -2.42 13.15
CA SER A 71 -15.57 -2.37 13.36
C SER A 71 -15.12 -3.27 14.52
N GLY A 72 -13.81 -3.53 14.62
CA GLY A 72 -13.21 -4.27 15.73
C GLY A 72 -13.50 -5.78 15.74
N VAL A 73 -14.04 -6.30 14.64
CA VAL A 73 -14.38 -7.71 14.46
C VAL A 73 -13.88 -8.20 13.10
N GLU A 74 -13.69 -9.51 12.99
CA GLU A 74 -13.35 -10.18 11.74
C GLU A 74 -14.50 -11.06 11.26
N VAL A 75 -14.60 -11.28 9.95
CA VAL A 75 -15.51 -12.28 9.38
C VAL A 75 -14.88 -13.66 9.59
N THR A 76 -15.57 -14.54 10.30
CA THR A 76 -15.08 -15.89 10.62
C THR A 76 -15.64 -16.95 9.68
N GLU A 77 -16.86 -16.76 9.19
CA GLU A 77 -17.57 -17.76 8.36
C GLU A 77 -18.59 -17.07 7.45
N ILE A 78 -18.72 -17.53 6.21
CA ILE A 78 -19.91 -17.26 5.38
C ILE A 78 -20.97 -18.31 5.72
N THR A 79 -22.14 -17.85 6.13
CA THR A 79 -23.29 -18.72 6.38
C THR A 79 -24.23 -18.72 5.18
N PRO A 80 -25.18 -19.67 5.07
CA PRO A 80 -26.19 -19.65 4.01
C PRO A 80 -27.06 -18.38 3.97
N LYS A 81 -27.02 -17.53 5.01
CA LYS A 81 -27.85 -16.32 5.14
C LYS A 81 -27.02 -15.03 5.27
N GLY A 82 -25.69 -15.09 5.25
CA GLY A 82 -24.84 -13.91 5.45
C GLY A 82 -23.45 -14.24 5.99
N VAL A 83 -22.97 -13.49 6.98
CA VAL A 83 -21.64 -13.69 7.58
C VAL A 83 -21.70 -13.77 9.11
N ARG A 84 -20.88 -14.66 9.68
CA ARG A 84 -20.60 -14.71 11.11
C ARG A 84 -19.37 -13.88 11.42
N LEU A 85 -19.43 -13.15 12.51
CA LEU A 85 -18.35 -12.29 13.00
C LEU A 85 -17.66 -12.90 14.21
N SER A 86 -16.45 -12.42 14.51
CA SER A 86 -15.62 -12.92 15.62
C SER A 86 -16.20 -12.65 17.01
N ASP A 87 -17.12 -11.69 17.14
CA ASP A 87 -17.88 -11.44 18.37
C ASP A 87 -19.10 -12.38 18.53
N GLY A 88 -19.25 -13.34 17.63
CA GLY A 88 -20.36 -14.31 17.60
C GLY A 88 -21.62 -13.80 16.92
N SER A 89 -21.70 -12.51 16.56
CA SER A 89 -22.86 -11.96 15.86
C SER A 89 -22.94 -12.45 14.41
N GLU A 90 -24.16 -12.44 13.85
CA GLU A 90 -24.40 -12.73 12.44
C GLU A 90 -24.97 -11.50 11.74
N LEU A 91 -24.47 -11.20 10.55
CA LEU A 91 -24.99 -10.16 9.66
C LEU A 91 -25.67 -10.84 8.46
N PRO A 92 -27.01 -10.74 8.32
CA PRO A 92 -27.70 -11.21 7.14
C PRO A 92 -27.26 -10.46 5.88
N ALA A 93 -27.06 -11.17 4.78
CA ALA A 93 -26.71 -10.56 3.50
C ALA A 93 -27.19 -11.42 2.32
N ASP A 94 -27.79 -10.76 1.33
CA ASP A 94 -28.15 -11.39 0.04
C ASP A 94 -26.97 -11.39 -0.96
N LEU A 95 -25.99 -10.50 -0.76
CA LEU A 95 -24.79 -10.36 -1.57
C LEU A 95 -23.58 -10.06 -0.67
N ILE A 96 -22.46 -10.75 -0.93
CA ILE A 96 -21.18 -10.52 -0.26
C ILE A 96 -20.16 -10.06 -1.31
N VAL A 97 -19.58 -8.88 -1.09
CA VAL A 97 -18.53 -8.30 -1.95
C VAL A 97 -17.20 -8.33 -1.21
N TYR A 98 -16.22 -9.03 -1.77
CA TYR A 98 -14.86 -9.09 -1.22
C TYR A 98 -14.05 -7.86 -1.63
N ALA A 99 -14.03 -6.86 -0.75
CA ALA A 99 -13.20 -5.66 -0.87
C ALA A 99 -11.94 -5.73 0.04
N THR A 100 -11.32 -6.91 0.15
CA THR A 100 -10.23 -7.21 1.11
C THR A 100 -8.83 -6.79 0.65
N GLY A 101 -8.74 -6.04 -0.45
CA GLY A 101 -7.47 -5.50 -0.97
C GLY A 101 -6.66 -6.50 -1.78
N TYR A 102 -5.38 -6.16 -2.00
CA TYR A 102 -4.44 -6.92 -2.83
C TYR A 102 -3.22 -7.38 -2.02
N GLY A 103 -2.66 -8.53 -2.40
CA GLY A 103 -1.38 -9.01 -1.88
C GLY A 103 -0.18 -8.24 -2.42
N SER A 104 1.02 -8.52 -1.88
CA SER A 104 2.27 -7.88 -2.32
C SER A 104 2.71 -8.35 -3.72
N MET A 105 3.49 -7.51 -4.41
CA MET A 105 4.10 -7.87 -5.69
C MET A 105 5.05 -9.07 -5.55
N ASN A 106 5.76 -9.17 -4.42
CA ASN A 106 6.59 -10.33 -4.07
C ASN A 106 5.77 -11.61 -4.01
N GLY A 107 4.59 -11.56 -3.37
CA GLY A 107 3.70 -12.71 -3.30
C GLY A 107 3.24 -13.18 -4.68
N TRP A 108 3.03 -12.24 -5.62
CA TRP A 108 2.74 -12.57 -7.02
C TRP A 108 3.95 -13.14 -7.75
N ALA A 109 5.16 -12.58 -7.57
CA ALA A 109 6.38 -13.14 -8.15
C ALA A 109 6.62 -14.59 -7.70
N ALA A 110 6.36 -14.89 -6.42
CA ALA A 110 6.48 -16.24 -5.86
C ALA A 110 5.50 -17.23 -6.51
N LYS A 111 4.25 -16.79 -6.73
CA LYS A 111 3.18 -17.62 -7.31
C LYS A 111 3.32 -17.82 -8.82
N LEU A 112 3.77 -16.80 -9.55
CA LEU A 112 3.80 -16.79 -11.01
C LEU A 112 5.14 -17.27 -11.59
N ILE A 113 6.25 -17.09 -10.86
CA ILE A 113 7.59 -17.44 -11.33
C ILE A 113 8.18 -18.54 -10.44
N SER A 114 8.61 -18.19 -9.23
CA SER A 114 9.05 -19.15 -8.20
C SER A 114 9.34 -18.43 -6.88
N ALA A 115 9.34 -19.16 -5.77
CA ALA A 115 9.77 -18.65 -4.47
C ALA A 115 11.22 -18.12 -4.52
N GLU A 116 12.13 -18.84 -5.16
CA GLU A 116 13.52 -18.44 -5.34
C GLU A 116 13.65 -17.09 -6.05
N VAL A 117 12.87 -16.83 -7.10
CA VAL A 117 12.89 -15.54 -7.79
C VAL A 117 12.36 -14.43 -6.89
N ALA A 118 11.29 -14.69 -6.12
CA ALA A 118 10.74 -13.69 -5.19
C ALA A 118 11.75 -13.31 -4.09
N GLU A 119 12.47 -14.30 -3.54
CA GLU A 119 13.53 -14.09 -2.56
C GLU A 119 14.72 -13.36 -3.17
N LYS A 120 15.14 -13.74 -4.37
CA LYS A 120 16.26 -13.11 -5.09
C LYS A 120 16.00 -11.64 -5.39
N VAL A 121 14.77 -11.28 -5.76
CA VAL A 121 14.37 -9.88 -5.97
C VAL A 121 14.35 -9.12 -4.63
N GLY A 122 13.84 -9.75 -3.58
CA GLY A 122 13.58 -9.09 -2.31
C GLY A 122 12.40 -8.12 -2.38
N LYS A 123 12.07 -7.45 -1.28
CA LYS A 123 10.88 -6.60 -1.14
C LYS A 123 10.72 -5.61 -2.30
N CYS A 124 9.53 -5.56 -2.88
CA CYS A 124 9.11 -4.53 -3.82
C CYS A 124 8.28 -3.50 -3.06
N TRP A 125 8.53 -2.22 -3.35
CA TRP A 125 7.94 -1.07 -2.65
C TRP A 125 8.51 -0.83 -1.23
N GLY A 126 8.36 0.41 -0.75
CA GLY A 126 8.89 0.88 0.52
C GLY A 126 10.23 1.59 0.37
N LEU A 127 10.55 2.44 1.34
CA LEU A 127 11.74 3.29 1.36
C LEU A 127 12.77 2.86 2.41
N GLY A 128 12.39 1.94 3.30
CA GLY A 128 13.21 1.53 4.43
C GLY A 128 13.17 2.47 5.60
N SER A 129 11.97 2.92 5.93
CA SER A 129 11.75 3.97 6.91
C SER A 129 11.78 3.49 8.37
N ASN A 130 12.04 2.19 8.63
CA ASN A 130 11.92 1.56 9.95
C ASN A 130 10.52 1.74 10.57
N THR A 131 9.48 1.63 9.75
CA THR A 131 8.09 1.70 10.20
C THR A 131 7.38 0.37 9.97
N ARG A 132 6.14 0.27 10.45
CA ARG A 132 5.34 -0.95 10.29
C ARG A 132 5.12 -1.20 8.79
N LYS A 133 5.47 -2.41 8.34
CA LYS A 133 5.44 -2.85 6.93
C LYS A 133 6.46 -2.16 5.99
N ASP A 134 7.36 -1.31 6.51
CA ASP A 134 8.52 -0.75 5.77
C ASP A 134 9.80 -0.83 6.62
N PRO A 135 10.30 -2.06 6.89
CA PRO A 135 11.53 -2.24 7.66
C PRO A 135 12.71 -1.61 6.91
N GLY A 136 13.68 -1.06 7.64
CA GLY A 136 14.93 -0.55 7.08
C GLY A 136 15.83 -1.67 6.54
N PRO A 137 17.01 -1.34 5.98
CA PRO A 137 17.61 -0.01 5.97
C PRO A 137 16.98 0.92 4.94
N TRP A 138 17.24 2.21 5.09
CA TRP A 138 16.80 3.26 4.17
C TRP A 138 17.44 3.10 2.79
N GLU A 139 16.61 3.14 1.74
CA GLU A 139 16.99 2.86 0.36
C GLU A 139 17.12 4.12 -0.50
N GLY A 140 16.62 5.26 -0.02
CA GLY A 140 16.58 6.51 -0.79
C GLY A 140 15.49 6.59 -1.86
N GLU A 141 15.05 5.45 -2.39
CA GLU A 141 14.00 5.33 -3.40
C GLU A 141 13.13 4.09 -3.18
N LEU A 142 12.05 3.95 -3.96
CA LEU A 142 11.17 2.79 -3.85
C LEU A 142 11.90 1.51 -4.28
N ARG A 143 11.85 0.49 -3.42
CA ARG A 143 12.53 -0.79 -3.67
C ARG A 143 12.02 -1.47 -4.93
N ASN A 144 12.96 -1.87 -5.79
CA ASN A 144 12.74 -2.69 -6.99
C ASN A 144 11.69 -2.15 -7.99
N MET A 145 11.29 -0.88 -7.89
CA MET A 145 10.30 -0.27 -8.79
C MET A 145 10.99 0.43 -9.97
N TRP A 146 10.53 0.14 -11.19
CA TRP A 146 10.93 0.80 -12.44
C TRP A 146 12.43 0.73 -12.80
N LYS A 147 13.15 -0.27 -12.26
CA LYS A 147 14.57 -0.52 -12.51
C LYS A 147 14.85 -2.03 -12.64
N PRO A 148 15.97 -2.43 -13.25
CA PRO A 148 16.38 -3.83 -13.28
C PRO A 148 16.46 -4.37 -11.84
N THR A 149 15.94 -5.58 -11.64
CA THR A 149 16.04 -6.26 -10.34
C THR A 149 17.26 -7.18 -10.30
N ARG A 150 17.51 -7.81 -9.14
CA ARG A 150 18.49 -8.89 -9.00
C ARG A 150 18.16 -10.11 -9.84
N GLN A 151 16.88 -10.32 -10.17
CA GLN A 151 16.51 -11.31 -11.17
C GLN A 151 16.71 -10.71 -12.57
N GLU A 152 17.54 -11.39 -13.37
CA GLU A 152 17.80 -10.95 -14.72
C GLU A 152 16.50 -10.92 -15.54
N ALA A 153 16.37 -9.89 -16.37
CA ALA A 153 15.25 -9.66 -17.27
C ALA A 153 13.88 -9.47 -16.56
N LEU A 154 13.89 -9.05 -15.29
CA LEU A 154 12.68 -8.75 -14.53
C LEU A 154 12.67 -7.29 -14.03
N TRP A 155 11.53 -6.63 -14.24
CA TRP A 155 11.19 -5.29 -13.76
C TRP A 155 9.80 -5.29 -13.12
N PHE A 156 9.60 -4.46 -12.10
CA PHE A 156 8.27 -4.18 -11.56
C PHE A 156 7.82 -2.78 -11.99
N HIS A 157 6.61 -2.71 -12.55
CA HIS A 157 5.94 -1.46 -12.88
C HIS A 157 4.64 -1.37 -12.08
N GLY A 158 4.51 -0.30 -11.30
CA GLY A 158 3.30 -0.05 -10.53
C GLY A 158 3.19 1.41 -10.13
N GLY A 159 2.30 1.67 -9.17
CA GLY A 159 2.02 3.00 -8.67
C GLY A 159 0.76 3.63 -9.25
N ASN A 160 0.48 4.85 -8.79
CA ASN A 160 -0.66 5.62 -9.28
C ASN A 160 -0.42 6.16 -10.69
N LEU A 161 -1.41 6.84 -11.28
CA LEU A 161 -1.32 7.37 -12.63
C LEU A 161 -0.10 8.29 -12.83
N HIS A 162 0.25 9.10 -11.84
CA HIS A 162 1.42 9.99 -11.91
C HIS A 162 2.71 9.19 -12.05
N GLN A 163 2.95 8.22 -11.16
CA GLN A 163 4.14 7.37 -11.23
C GLN A 163 4.16 6.52 -12.49
N SER A 164 3.02 5.94 -12.87
CA SER A 164 2.92 5.14 -14.09
C SER A 164 3.32 5.97 -15.32
N ARG A 165 2.73 7.16 -15.50
CA ARG A 165 3.07 8.05 -16.62
C ARG A 165 4.52 8.49 -16.61
N HIS A 166 5.07 8.82 -15.44
CA HIS A 166 6.44 9.28 -15.32
C HIS A 166 7.44 8.15 -15.63
N TYR A 167 7.24 6.98 -15.05
CA TYR A 167 8.22 5.89 -15.10
C TYR A 167 8.12 4.97 -16.31
N SER A 168 6.99 4.94 -17.03
CA SER A 168 6.88 4.17 -18.28
C SER A 168 7.96 4.55 -19.29
N LYS A 169 8.30 5.85 -19.40
CA LYS A 169 9.37 6.31 -20.31
C LYS A 169 10.73 5.72 -19.95
N TYR A 170 11.12 5.78 -18.67
CA TYR A 170 12.43 5.29 -18.24
C TYR A 170 12.52 3.77 -18.39
N LEU A 171 11.47 3.04 -18.03
CA LEU A 171 11.44 1.60 -18.18
C LEU A 171 11.53 1.18 -19.66
N ALA A 172 10.79 1.85 -20.55
CA ALA A 172 10.88 1.61 -21.99
C ALA A 172 12.30 1.88 -22.54
N LEU A 173 12.96 2.96 -22.09
CA LEU A 173 14.33 3.27 -22.46
C LEU A 173 15.32 2.22 -21.96
N GLN A 174 15.15 1.70 -20.74
CA GLN A 174 15.98 0.62 -20.21
C GLN A 174 15.83 -0.67 -21.02
N MET A 175 14.60 -1.03 -21.39
CA MET A 175 14.33 -2.20 -22.24
C MET A 175 14.94 -2.02 -23.63
N LYS A 176 14.77 -0.84 -24.24
CA LYS A 176 15.38 -0.54 -25.55
C LYS A 176 16.90 -0.58 -25.48
N ALA A 177 17.52 0.01 -24.46
CA ALA A 177 18.96 -0.06 -24.24
C ALA A 177 19.46 -1.51 -24.19
N ARG A 178 18.77 -2.39 -23.45
CA ARG A 178 19.08 -3.83 -23.43
C ARG A 178 18.99 -4.49 -24.80
N MET A 179 17.97 -4.16 -25.61
CA MET A 179 17.84 -4.69 -26.98
C MET A 179 18.99 -4.27 -27.89
N GLU A 180 19.57 -3.09 -27.65
CA GLU A 180 20.72 -2.55 -28.39
C GLU A 180 22.07 -2.96 -27.76
N ASN A 181 22.07 -3.90 -26.80
CA ASN A 181 23.26 -4.30 -26.03
C ASN A 181 23.95 -3.14 -25.29
N ILE A 182 23.18 -2.11 -24.91
CA ILE A 182 23.64 -0.99 -24.09
C ILE A 182 23.42 -1.37 -22.61
N PRO A 183 24.47 -1.38 -21.77
CA PRO A 183 24.34 -1.68 -20.34
C PRO A 183 23.41 -0.71 -19.62
N THR A 184 22.56 -1.23 -18.74
CA THR A 184 21.67 -0.46 -17.85
C THR A 184 22.02 -0.72 -16.38
N PRO A 185 23.22 -0.31 -15.91
CA PRO A 185 23.64 -0.56 -14.54
C PRO A 185 22.72 0.16 -13.55
N VAL A 186 22.41 -0.52 -12.45
CA VAL A 186 21.67 0.08 -11.33
C VAL A 186 22.66 0.66 -10.34
N TYR A 187 22.62 1.98 -10.18
CA TYR A 187 23.42 2.63 -9.14
C TYR A 187 22.91 2.19 -7.76
N GLY A 188 23.82 1.73 -6.91
CA GLY A 188 23.50 1.35 -5.53
C GLY A 188 22.44 0.25 -5.43
N LEU A 189 22.55 -0.82 -6.22
CA LEU A 189 21.66 -1.98 -6.10
C LEU A 189 21.72 -2.55 -4.68
N ALA A 190 20.67 -2.30 -3.90
CA ALA A 190 20.62 -2.64 -2.50
C ALA A 190 20.72 -4.15 -2.24
N GLU A 191 21.24 -4.51 -1.07
CA GLU A 191 21.20 -5.87 -0.56
C GLU A 191 19.76 -6.31 -0.25
N VAL A 192 19.50 -7.60 -0.43
CA VAL A 192 18.19 -8.14 -0.05
C VAL A 192 18.19 -8.34 1.46
N HIS A 193 17.50 -7.44 2.15
CA HIS A 193 17.30 -7.55 3.59
C HIS A 193 15.96 -8.23 3.95
N HIS A 194 15.00 -8.20 3.03
CA HIS A 194 13.62 -8.66 3.25
C HIS A 194 13.10 -9.43 2.05
N VAL A 195 12.56 -10.62 2.30
CA VAL A 195 11.96 -11.48 1.27
C VAL A 195 10.43 -11.32 1.18
N SER A 196 9.80 -10.57 2.10
CA SER A 196 8.36 -10.26 2.12
C SER A 196 8.04 -8.84 2.59
#